data_AF-A0A0X3XIC8-F1
#
_entry.id   AF-A0A0X3XIC8-F1
#
_cell.length_a   1.000
_cell.length_b   1.000
_cell.length_c   1.000
_cell.angle_alpha   90.00
_cell.angle_beta   90.00
_cell.angle_gamma   90.00
#
_symmetry.space_group_name_H-M   'P 1'
#
loop_
_entity.id
_entity.type
_entity.pdbx_description
1 polymer ?
#
loop_
_entity_poly.entity_id
_entity_poly.type
_entity_poly.pdbx_seq_one_letter_code
_entity_poly.pdbx_strand_id
1 'polypeptide(L)'
;MSAPDGSPVGAERSIGQLFASATTELSALVHDEIALAKAQLKQDVKRGATSGGAFSMAGAVLVFSLPMLNFALAYGIRTWSDWNLALCFLLSFAANVLVAAVLALIGVVFAKKAKKSKSPQKVASSMKETAGVLQNAKPHPRPVPVAELEDRAPAAIEAVARSSS
;
A
#
# COMPACT_ATOMS: atom_id res chain seq x y z
N MET A 1 8.41 57.57 39.46
CA MET A 1 9.28 57.58 38.26
C MET A 1 10.23 56.40 38.37
N SER A 2 10.51 55.54 37.41
CA SER A 2 9.93 55.12 36.13
C SER A 2 10.72 53.86 35.72
N ALA A 3 10.10 53.02 34.89
CA ALA A 3 10.51 51.69 34.41
C ALA A 3 11.78 51.69 33.51
N PRO A 4 12.23 50.55 32.92
CA PRO A 4 11.44 49.83 31.90
C PRO A 4 11.40 48.29 32.00
N ASP A 5 10.24 47.75 31.65
CA ASP A 5 10.04 46.41 31.09
C ASP A 5 10.88 46.22 29.82
N GLY A 6 11.41 45.02 29.62
CA GLY A 6 12.25 44.71 28.47
C GLY A 6 12.32 43.22 28.16
N SER A 7 11.19 42.51 28.21
CA SER A 7 11.07 41.33 27.37
C SER A 7 10.96 41.83 25.92
N PRO A 8 11.85 41.43 25.00
CA PRO A 8 11.81 41.92 23.63
C PRO A 8 10.63 41.26 22.90
N VAL A 9 9.43 41.76 23.17
CA VAL A 9 8.28 41.66 22.27
C VAL A 9 8.53 42.69 21.18
N GLY A 10 9.26 42.31 20.13
CA GLY A 10 9.51 43.24 19.01
C GLY A 10 10.82 43.10 18.23
N ALA A 11 11.57 42.00 18.37
CA ALA A 11 12.45 41.63 17.27
C ALA A 11 11.54 41.11 16.15
N GLU A 12 11.24 41.95 15.15
CA GLU A 12 10.54 41.51 13.93
C GLU A 12 11.19 40.19 13.48
N ARG A 13 10.43 39.10 13.61
CA ARG A 13 10.97 37.78 13.31
C ARG A 13 11.43 37.83 11.87
N SER A 14 12.73 37.65 11.64
CA SER A 14 13.28 37.82 10.30
C SER A 14 12.52 36.86 9.36
N ILE A 15 12.30 37.26 8.12
CA ILE A 15 11.59 36.43 7.13
C ILE A 15 12.23 35.03 7.03
N GLY A 16 13.55 34.94 7.24
CA GLY A 16 14.27 33.67 7.35
C GLY A 16 13.87 32.82 8.57
N GLN A 17 13.64 33.42 9.74
CA GLN A 17 13.15 32.71 10.93
C GLN A 17 11.67 32.30 10.83
N LEU A 18 10.83 33.04 10.07
CA LEU A 18 9.45 32.64 9.80
C LEU A 18 9.40 31.46 8.83
N PHE A 19 10.20 31.51 7.76
CA PHE A 19 10.30 30.43 6.79
C PHE A 19 10.91 29.16 7.40
N ALA A 20 11.93 29.30 8.25
CA ALA A 20 12.52 28.18 8.99
C ALA A 20 11.47 27.52 9.90
N SER A 21 10.70 28.31 10.65
CA SER A 21 9.64 27.76 11.51
C SER A 21 8.49 27.13 10.74
N ALA A 22 8.03 27.74 9.65
CA ALA A 22 7.01 27.15 8.78
C ALA A 22 7.48 25.83 8.16
N THR A 23 8.75 25.75 7.75
CA THR A 23 9.35 24.51 7.23
C THR A 23 9.44 23.43 8.32
N THR A 24 9.78 23.80 9.55
CA THR A 24 9.78 22.88 10.69
C THR A 24 8.38 22.34 10.99
N GLU A 25 7.34 23.17 10.98
CA GLU A 25 5.96 22.74 11.21
C GLU A 25 5.44 21.82 10.10
N LEU A 26 5.74 22.13 8.84
CA LEU A 26 5.42 21.25 7.71
C LEU A 26 6.14 19.90 7.83
N SER A 27 7.40 19.90 8.25
CA SER A 27 8.17 18.67 8.45
C SER A 27 7.58 17.82 9.59
N ALA A 28 7.11 18.46 10.66
CA ALA A 28 6.41 17.79 11.76
C ALA A 28 5.07 17.19 11.30
N LEU A 29 4.28 17.93 10.52
CA LEU A 29 2.99 17.46 9.99
C LEU A 29 3.17 16.25 9.06
N VAL A 30 4.15 16.30 8.15
CA VAL A 30 4.47 15.17 7.27
C VAL A 30 4.89 13.93 8.08
N HIS A 31 5.66 14.12 9.15
CA HIS A 31 6.06 13.01 10.01
C HIS A 31 4.85 12.35 10.70
N ASP A 32 3.89 13.16 11.13
CA ASP A 32 2.66 12.70 11.78
C ASP A 32 1.73 11.97 10.80
N GLU A 33 1.57 12.50 9.58
CA GLU A 33 0.81 11.84 8.52
C GLU A 33 1.42 10.48 8.13
N ILE A 34 2.76 10.40 8.08
CA ILE A 34 3.48 9.14 7.85
C ILE A 34 3.29 8.19 9.05
N ALA A 35 3.33 8.68 10.29
CA ALA A 35 3.10 7.87 11.46
C ALA A 35 1.68 7.28 11.46
N LEU A 36 0.68 8.08 11.09
CA LEU A 36 -0.71 7.66 10.94
C LEU A 36 -0.88 6.64 9.80
N ALA A 37 -0.32 6.91 8.62
CA ALA A 37 -0.34 5.99 7.49
C ALA A 37 0.33 4.66 7.83
N LYS A 38 1.43 4.68 8.59
CA LYS A 38 2.08 3.47 9.11
C LYS A 38 1.19 2.70 10.08
N ALA A 39 0.45 3.40 10.94
CA ALA A 39 -0.49 2.77 11.86
C ALA A 39 -1.65 2.10 11.11
N GLN A 40 -2.23 2.78 10.12
CA GLN A 40 -3.27 2.21 9.24
C GLN A 40 -2.74 1.01 8.47
N LEU A 41 -1.55 1.10 7.87
CA LEU A 41 -0.94 -0.02 7.15
C LEU A 41 -0.72 -1.23 8.07
N LYS A 42 -0.22 -1.03 9.30
CA LYS A 42 -0.07 -2.10 10.29
C LYS A 42 -1.42 -2.72 10.66
N GLN A 43 -2.46 -1.90 10.81
CA GLN A 43 -3.81 -2.37 11.10
C GLN A 43 -4.40 -3.18 9.94
N ASP A 44 -4.19 -2.73 8.70
CA ASP A 44 -4.61 -3.44 7.49
C ASP A 44 -3.86 -4.76 7.31
N VAL A 45 -2.54 -4.77 7.55
CA VAL A 45 -1.73 -5.99 7.54
C VAL A 45 -2.21 -6.94 8.63
N LYS A 46 -2.49 -6.46 9.85
CA LYS A 46 -2.99 -7.30 10.94
C LYS A 46 -4.35 -7.90 10.58
N ARG A 47 -5.29 -7.09 10.06
CA ARG A 47 -6.61 -7.56 9.61
C ARG A 47 -6.50 -8.55 8.46
N GLY A 48 -5.65 -8.27 7.48
CA GLY A 48 -5.35 -9.16 6.36
C GLY A 48 -4.70 -10.46 6.79
N ALA A 49 -3.78 -10.42 7.75
CA ALA A 49 -3.10 -11.60 8.29
C ALA A 49 -4.04 -12.48 9.12
N THR A 50 -4.87 -11.88 9.98
CA THR A 50 -5.85 -12.64 10.78
C THR A 50 -6.89 -13.31 9.89
N SER A 51 -7.45 -12.58 8.92
CA SER A 51 -8.41 -13.16 7.97
C SER A 51 -7.74 -14.19 7.06
N GLY A 52 -6.58 -13.90 6.49
CA GLY A 52 -5.83 -14.83 5.64
C GLY A 52 -5.44 -16.13 6.36
N GLY A 53 -5.01 -16.03 7.62
CA GLY A 53 -4.69 -17.19 8.45
C GLY A 53 -5.92 -18.03 8.77
N ALA A 54 -7.03 -17.39 9.18
CA ALA A 54 -8.29 -18.09 9.45
C ALA A 54 -8.85 -18.77 8.19
N PHE A 55 -8.81 -18.10 7.03
CA PHE A 55 -9.23 -18.70 5.75
C PHE A 55 -8.36 -19.88 5.35
N SER A 56 -7.05 -19.82 5.58
CA SER A 56 -6.14 -20.93 5.28
C SER A 56 -6.45 -22.15 6.15
N MET A 57 -6.69 -21.94 7.46
CA MET A 57 -7.04 -23.01 8.38
C MET A 57 -8.44 -23.59 8.10
N ALA A 58 -9.43 -22.74 7.79
CA ALA A 58 -10.75 -23.18 7.35
C ALA A 58 -10.68 -24.01 6.06
N GLY A 59 -9.86 -23.58 5.10
CA GLY A 59 -9.58 -24.35 3.89
C GLY A 59 -8.96 -25.71 4.17
N ALA A 60 -7.97 -25.77 5.07
CA ALA A 60 -7.35 -27.03 5.48
C ALA A 60 -8.34 -27.98 6.15
N VAL A 61 -9.20 -27.48 7.06
CA VAL A 61 -10.24 -28.27 7.71
C VAL A 61 -11.27 -28.78 6.70
N LEU A 62 -11.68 -27.95 5.72
CA LEU A 62 -12.56 -28.38 4.64
C LEU A 62 -11.92 -29.51 3.82
N VAL A 63 -10.67 -29.36 3.39
CA VAL A 63 -9.95 -30.41 2.63
C VAL A 63 -9.83 -31.69 3.45
N PHE A 64 -9.48 -31.59 4.74
CA PHE A 64 -9.33 -32.76 5.61
C PHE A 64 -10.66 -33.45 5.95
N SER A 65 -11.78 -32.73 5.90
CA SER A 65 -13.13 -33.29 6.10
C SER A 65 -13.75 -33.92 4.85
N LEU A 66 -13.18 -33.70 3.65
CA LEU A 66 -13.68 -34.27 2.38
C LEU A 66 -13.86 -35.79 2.41
N PRO A 67 -12.93 -36.61 2.94
CA PRO A 67 -13.13 -38.05 3.01
C PRO A 67 -14.36 -38.41 3.84
N MET A 68 -14.51 -37.79 5.01
CA MET A 68 -15.64 -38.02 5.91
C MET A 68 -16.97 -37.59 5.28
N LEU A 69 -16.98 -36.44 4.59
CA LEU A 69 -18.14 -35.96 3.84
C LEU A 69 -18.52 -36.93 2.71
N ASN A 70 -17.53 -37.52 2.03
CA ASN A 70 -17.78 -38.50 0.97
C ASN A 70 -18.42 -39.79 1.52
N PHE A 71 -17.93 -40.29 2.66
CA PHE A 71 -18.57 -41.41 3.38
C PHE A 71 -20.01 -41.07 3.75
N ALA A 72 -20.25 -39.89 4.36
CA ALA A 72 -21.59 -39.47 4.76
C ALA A 72 -22.56 -39.41 3.56
N LEU A 73 -22.14 -38.85 2.43
CA LEU A 73 -22.93 -38.81 1.19
C LEU A 73 -23.15 -40.21 0.62
N ALA A 74 -22.12 -41.06 0.58
CA ALA A 74 -22.24 -42.40 0.01
C ALA A 74 -23.24 -43.25 0.80
N TYR A 75 -23.18 -43.21 2.14
CA TYR A 75 -24.16 -43.88 2.99
C TYR A 75 -25.55 -43.24 2.89
N GLY A 76 -25.65 -41.91 2.76
CA GLY A 76 -26.92 -41.22 2.57
C GLY A 76 -27.62 -41.53 1.23
N ILE A 77 -26.86 -41.74 0.15
CA ILE A 77 -27.40 -42.16 -1.14
C ILE A 77 -27.80 -43.64 -1.09
N ARG A 78 -26.99 -44.47 -0.43
CA ARG A 78 -27.24 -45.90 -0.24
C ARG A 78 -28.58 -46.15 0.47
N THR A 79 -28.95 -45.34 1.48
CA THR A 79 -30.21 -45.51 2.22
C THR A 79 -31.47 -45.23 1.40
N TRP A 80 -31.36 -44.46 0.31
CA TRP A 80 -32.49 -44.11 -0.56
C TRP A 80 -32.60 -44.97 -1.82
N SER A 81 -31.49 -45.54 -2.30
CA SER A 81 -31.45 -46.22 -3.61
C SER A 81 -31.08 -47.71 -3.58
N ASP A 82 -30.60 -48.25 -2.45
CA ASP A 82 -30.09 -49.65 -2.34
C ASP A 82 -29.02 -50.06 -3.39
N TRP A 83 -28.55 -49.10 -4.19
CA TRP A 83 -27.56 -49.26 -5.25
C TRP A 83 -26.20 -49.69 -4.72
N ASN A 84 -25.42 -50.36 -5.57
CA ASN A 84 -24.07 -50.79 -5.26
C ASN A 84 -23.24 -49.66 -4.61
N LEU A 85 -22.56 -49.96 -3.49
CA LEU A 85 -21.74 -48.99 -2.75
C LEU A 85 -20.76 -48.25 -3.67
N ALA A 86 -20.17 -48.95 -4.65
CA ALA A 86 -19.22 -48.34 -5.58
C ALA A 86 -19.83 -47.19 -6.38
N LEU A 87 -21.09 -47.34 -6.83
CA LEU A 87 -21.80 -46.28 -7.55
C LEU A 87 -22.13 -45.11 -6.60
N CYS A 88 -22.47 -45.39 -5.35
CA CYS A 88 -22.76 -44.35 -4.36
C CYS A 88 -21.51 -43.50 -4.07
N PHE A 89 -20.34 -44.12 -3.88
CA PHE A 89 -19.07 -43.41 -3.71
C PHE A 89 -18.70 -42.58 -4.95
N LEU A 90 -18.89 -43.13 -6.15
CA LEU A 90 -18.62 -42.41 -7.39
C LEU A 90 -19.52 -41.18 -7.54
N LEU A 91 -20.80 -41.30 -7.20
CA LEU A 91 -21.77 -40.21 -7.24
C LEU A 91 -21.45 -39.14 -6.19
N SER A 92 -21.11 -39.54 -4.96
CA SER A 92 -20.64 -38.63 -3.90
C SER A 92 -19.40 -37.86 -4.32
N PHE A 93 -18.44 -38.54 -4.96
CA PHE A 93 -17.25 -37.89 -5.50
C PHE A 93 -17.61 -36.89 -6.59
N ALA A 94 -18.44 -37.29 -7.56
CA ALA A 94 -18.92 -36.40 -8.62
C ALA A 94 -19.64 -35.16 -8.07
N ALA A 95 -20.47 -35.33 -7.04
CA ALA A 95 -21.14 -34.22 -6.36
C ALA A 95 -20.15 -33.25 -5.71
N ASN A 96 -19.13 -33.77 -5.00
CA ASN A 96 -18.07 -32.95 -4.41
C ASN A 96 -17.25 -32.20 -5.48
N VAL A 97 -16.94 -32.84 -6.60
CA VAL A 97 -16.25 -32.19 -7.73
C VAL A 97 -17.10 -31.07 -8.33
N LEU A 98 -18.41 -31.28 -8.48
CA LEU A 98 -19.34 -30.24 -8.93
C LEU A 98 -19.34 -29.03 -8.00
N VAL A 99 -19.46 -29.26 -6.69
CA VAL A 99 -19.40 -28.20 -5.68
C VAL A 99 -18.05 -27.46 -5.74
N ALA A 100 -16.94 -28.20 -5.82
CA ALA A 100 -15.60 -27.62 -5.95
C ALA A 100 -15.46 -26.76 -7.21
N ALA A 101 -16.01 -27.20 -8.34
CA ALA A 101 -16.00 -26.45 -9.59
C ALA A 101 -16.78 -25.13 -9.47
N VAL A 102 -17.96 -25.15 -8.83
CA VAL A 102 -18.76 -23.93 -8.58
C VAL A 102 -18.01 -22.97 -7.65
N LEU A 103 -17.43 -23.46 -6.56
CA LEU A 103 -16.62 -22.64 -5.64
C LEU A 103 -15.41 -22.03 -6.35
N ALA A 104 -14.73 -22.81 -7.19
CA ALA A 104 -13.60 -22.32 -7.99
C ALA A 104 -14.02 -21.23 -8.98
N LEU A 105 -15.16 -21.40 -9.66
CA LEU A 105 -15.71 -20.38 -10.55
C LEU A 105 -16.04 -19.07 -9.80
N ILE A 106 -16.69 -19.16 -8.64
CA ILE A 106 -16.96 -18.00 -7.78
C ILE A 106 -15.64 -17.34 -7.38
N GLY A 107 -14.66 -18.11 -6.90
CA GLY A 107 -13.34 -17.60 -6.54
C GLY A 107 -12.64 -16.88 -7.69
N VAL A 108 -12.71 -17.42 -8.91
CA VAL A 108 -12.15 -16.79 -10.12
C VAL A 108 -12.90 -15.51 -10.47
N VAL A 109 -14.23 -15.46 -10.37
CA VAL A 109 -15.02 -14.25 -10.63
C VAL A 109 -14.68 -13.14 -9.62
N PHE A 110 -14.59 -13.48 -8.33
CA PHE A 110 -14.17 -12.54 -7.29
C PHE A 110 -12.73 -12.06 -7.51
N ALA A 111 -11.81 -12.97 -7.83
CA ALA A 111 -10.42 -12.62 -8.13
C ALA A 111 -10.32 -11.71 -9.38
N LYS A 112 -11.10 -11.98 -10.43
CA LYS A 112 -11.19 -11.11 -11.62
C LYS A 112 -11.73 -9.74 -11.26
N LYS A 113 -12.75 -9.65 -10.39
CA LYS A 113 -13.30 -8.38 -9.90
C LYS A 113 -12.27 -7.58 -9.11
N ALA A 114 -11.52 -8.24 -8.22
CA ALA A 114 -10.43 -7.65 -7.45
C ALA A 114 -9.22 -7.24 -8.33
N LYS A 115 -8.94 -7.97 -9.40
CA LYS A 115 -7.92 -7.58 -10.40
C LYS A 115 -8.36 -6.41 -11.28
N LYS A 116 -9.67 -6.26 -11.54
CA LYS A 116 -10.22 -5.15 -12.32
C LYS A 116 -10.09 -3.82 -11.55
N SER A 117 -10.15 -3.83 -10.22
CA SER A 117 -9.65 -2.74 -9.38
C SER A 117 -8.11 -2.74 -9.38
N LYS A 118 -7.51 -2.24 -10.46
CA LYS A 118 -6.05 -2.13 -10.67
C LYS A 118 -5.31 -1.23 -9.64
N SER A 119 -5.92 -0.83 -8.52
CA SER A 119 -5.31 0.10 -7.57
C SER A 119 -4.05 -0.44 -6.87
N PRO A 120 -4.02 -1.66 -6.29
CA PRO A 120 -2.85 -2.08 -5.50
C PRO A 120 -1.65 -2.47 -6.39
N GLN A 121 -1.94 -3.10 -7.54
CA GLN A 121 -0.91 -3.62 -8.43
C GLN A 121 -0.26 -2.52 -9.29
N LYS A 122 -1.02 -1.50 -9.72
CA LYS A 122 -0.45 -0.32 -10.41
C LYS A 122 0.43 0.50 -9.47
N VAL A 123 0.01 0.68 -8.21
CA VAL A 123 0.80 1.41 -7.22
C VAL A 123 2.11 0.66 -6.93
N ALA A 124 2.06 -0.67 -6.76
CA ALA A 124 3.25 -1.47 -6.57
C ALA A 124 4.20 -1.48 -7.78
N SER A 125 3.66 -1.49 -9.02
CA SER A 125 4.49 -1.41 -10.23
C SER A 125 5.10 -0.02 -10.42
N SER A 126 4.32 1.05 -10.21
CA SER A 126 4.83 2.42 -10.32
C SER A 126 5.87 2.73 -9.24
N MET A 127 5.75 2.19 -8.03
CA MET A 127 6.78 2.32 -6.99
C MET A 127 8.09 1.62 -7.37
N LYS A 128 8.01 0.41 -7.96
CA LYS A 128 9.20 -0.31 -8.46
C LYS A 128 9.84 0.40 -9.65
N GLU A 129 9.04 0.98 -10.52
CA GLU A 129 9.51 1.75 -11.68
C GLU A 129 10.22 3.03 -11.22
N THR A 130 9.62 3.79 -10.30
CA THR A 130 10.25 5.00 -9.71
C THR A 130 11.54 4.66 -8.96
N ALA A 131 11.58 3.57 -8.19
CA ALA A 131 12.82 3.10 -7.55
C ALA A 131 13.88 2.70 -8.59
N GLY A 132 13.47 2.07 -9.69
CA GLY A 132 14.31 1.70 -10.83
C GLY A 132 14.91 2.91 -11.57
N VAL A 133 14.18 4.02 -11.65
CA VAL A 133 14.68 5.27 -12.24
C VAL A 133 15.62 5.99 -11.29
N LEU A 134 15.29 6.05 -9.99
CA LEU A 134 16.11 6.70 -8.98
C LEU A 134 17.44 5.97 -8.72
N GLN A 135 17.49 4.64 -8.79
CA GLN A 135 18.75 3.88 -8.68
C GLN A 135 19.65 4.06 -9.92
N ASN A 136 19.07 4.33 -11.09
CA ASN A 136 19.81 4.56 -12.34
C ASN A 136 20.23 6.03 -12.51
N ALA A 137 19.57 6.95 -11.81
CA ALA A 137 19.97 8.36 -11.74
C ALA A 137 21.19 8.52 -10.82
N LYS A 138 22.37 8.17 -11.33
CA LYS A 138 23.65 8.49 -10.67
C LYS A 138 23.73 10.02 -10.51
N PRO A 139 23.96 10.58 -9.30
CA PRO A 139 24.10 12.01 -9.11
C PRO A 139 25.23 12.51 -10.01
N HIS A 140 24.92 13.26 -11.06
CA HIS A 140 25.94 13.94 -11.86
C HIS A 140 26.30 15.22 -11.12
N PRO A 141 27.51 15.34 -10.54
CA PRO A 141 28.03 16.63 -10.14
C PRO A 141 28.21 17.40 -11.45
N ARG A 142 27.39 18.42 -11.69
CA ARG A 142 27.60 19.31 -12.83
C ARG A 142 28.94 20.01 -12.56
N PRO A 143 30.01 19.79 -13.35
CA PRO A 143 31.19 20.62 -13.23
C PRO A 143 30.79 21.98 -13.80
N VAL A 144 30.31 22.87 -12.93
CA VAL A 144 30.24 24.29 -13.23
C VAL A 144 31.67 24.80 -13.06
N PRO A 145 32.39 25.17 -14.14
CA PRO A 145 33.67 25.84 -13.99
C PRO A 145 33.38 27.12 -13.20
N VAL A 146 33.95 27.23 -12.00
CA VAL A 146 33.80 28.40 -11.12
C VAL A 146 34.17 29.71 -11.82
N ALA A 147 35.00 29.63 -12.86
CA ALA A 147 35.35 30.75 -13.73
C ALA A 147 34.17 31.37 -14.50
N GLU A 148 33.09 30.63 -14.77
CA GLU A 148 31.93 31.12 -15.54
C GLU A 148 30.79 31.65 -14.66
N LEU A 149 30.90 31.48 -13.34
CA LEU A 149 29.95 32.00 -12.35
C LEU A 149 30.29 33.44 -11.94
N GLU A 150 31.58 33.81 -11.91
CA GLU A 150 32.02 35.19 -11.63
C GLU A 150 31.65 36.17 -12.75
N ASP A 151 31.67 35.74 -14.01
CA ASP A 151 31.39 36.60 -15.17
C ASP A 151 29.87 36.81 -15.42
N ARG A 152 29.02 35.83 -15.03
CA ARG A 152 27.55 35.93 -15.14
C ARG A 152 26.86 36.57 -13.95
N ALA A 153 27.49 36.58 -12.77
CA ALA A 153 26.93 37.21 -11.57
C ALA A 153 26.56 38.69 -11.75
N PRO A 154 27.41 39.56 -12.34
CA PRO A 154 27.10 40.99 -12.48
C PRO A 154 25.96 41.27 -13.47
N ALA A 155 25.82 40.48 -14.54
CA ALA A 155 24.74 40.67 -15.52
C ALA A 155 23.37 40.20 -14.99
N ALA A 156 23.33 39.14 -14.19
CA ALA A 156 22.09 38.59 -13.64
C ALA A 156 21.49 39.49 -12.54
N ILE A 157 22.33 40.14 -11.72
CA ILE A 157 21.87 41.10 -10.70
C ILE A 157 21.32 42.40 -11.31
N GLU A 158 21.90 42.87 -12.42
CA GLU A 158 21.47 44.09 -13.10
C GLU A 158 20.16 43.89 -13.89
N ALA A 159 19.95 42.69 -14.44
CA ALA A 159 18.70 42.32 -15.11
C ALA A 159 17.52 42.22 -14.12
N VAL A 160 17.77 41.73 -12.89
CA VAL A 160 16.77 41.70 -11.82
C VAL A 160 16.44 43.11 -11.30
N ALA A 161 17.43 44.01 -11.21
CA ALA A 161 17.22 45.38 -10.75
C ALA A 161 16.45 46.27 -11.75
N ARG A 162 16.57 46.03 -13.06
CA ARG A 162 15.79 46.77 -14.09
C ARG A 162 14.34 46.32 -14.21
N SER A 163 13.99 45.11 -13.77
CA SER A 163 12.63 44.57 -13.90
C SER A 163 11.71 44.97 -12.74
N SER A 164 12.25 45.60 -11.69
CA SER A 164 11.52 46.00 -10.47
C SER A 164 11.40 47.52 -10.29
N SER A 165 11.76 48.31 -11.30
CA SER A 165 11.48 49.76 -11.39
C SER A 165 10.43 50.02 -12.47
#